data_AF-A0A960T9F4-F1
#
_entry.id   AF-A0A960T9F4-F1
#
_cell.length_a   1.000
_cell.length_b   1.000
_cell.length_c   1.000
_cell.angle_alpha   90.00
_cell.angle_beta   90.00
_cell.angle_gamma   90.00
#
_symmetry.space_group_name_H-M   'P 1'
#
loop_
_entity.id
_entity.type
_entity.pdbx_description
1 polymer ?
#
loop_
_entity_poly.entity_id
_entity_poly.type
_entity_poly.pdbx_seq_one_letter_code
_entity_poly.pdbx_strand_id
1 'polypeptide(L)' 'HTSGHDLYVAFNARPEGCDLILPSCTGGKAWHRIVDTGLEAPFDFTDAEGTRITVESNHYFLHPFTALLLQAR' A
#
# COMPACT_ATOMS: atom_id res chain seq x y z
N HIS A 1 -12.52 13.51 -18.26
CA HIS A 1 -12.01 12.23 -17.71
C HIS A 1 -11.25 12.53 -16.43
N THR A 2 -11.92 12.44 -15.28
CA THR A 2 -11.28 12.55 -13.96
C THR A 2 -10.51 11.25 -13.74
N SER A 3 -9.20 11.26 -13.97
CA SER A 3 -8.31 10.15 -13.68
C SER A 3 -8.23 9.97 -12.16
N GLY A 4 -9.25 9.33 -11.58
CA GLY A 4 -9.30 8.99 -10.17
C GLY A 4 -8.03 8.23 -9.79
N HIS A 5 -7.39 8.67 -8.72
CA HIS A 5 -6.33 7.90 -8.09
C HIS A 5 -7.01 6.78 -7.31
N ASP A 6 -7.01 5.58 -7.87
CA ASP A 6 -7.59 4.42 -7.21
C ASP A 6 -6.85 4.18 -5.89
N LEU A 7 -7.60 3.88 -4.83
CA LEU A 7 -7.06 3.52 -3.54
C LEU A 7 -7.26 2.03 -3.32
N TYR A 8 -6.24 1.39 -2.77
CA TYR A 8 -6.35 0.03 -2.24
C TYR A 8 -6.13 0.11 -0.74
N VAL A 9 -7.09 -0.43 0.03
CA VAL A 9 -7.05 -0.44 1.49
C VAL A 9 -7.19 -1.87 1.96
N ALA A 10 -6.30 -2.30 2.86
CA ALA A 10 -6.36 -3.62 3.47
C ALA A 10 -6.13 -3.52 4.97
N PHE A 11 -6.80 -4.39 5.71
CA PHE A 11 -6.66 -4.56 7.15
C PHE A 11 -6.38 -6.02 7.45
N ASN A 12 -5.23 -6.32 8.03
CA ASN A 12 -4.97 -7.63 8.57
C ASN A 12 -5.41 -7.66 10.04
N ALA A 13 -6.65 -8.08 10.30
CA ALA A 13 -7.19 -8.19 11.65
C ALA A 13 -6.86 -9.54 12.34
N ARG A 14 -5.96 -10.34 11.76
CA ARG A 14 -5.57 -11.66 12.28
C ARG A 14 -4.29 -11.57 13.13
N PRO A 15 -4.06 -12.53 14.05
CA PRO A 15 -2.80 -12.64 14.77
C PRO A 15 -1.65 -13.19 13.92
N GLU A 16 -1.93 -13.73 12.73
CA GLU A 16 -0.93 -14.16 11.74
C GLU A 16 -0.68 -13.09 10.66
N GLY A 17 0.50 -13.12 10.05
CA GLY A 17 0.79 -12.32 8.87
C GLY A 17 0.04 -12.80 7.63
N CYS A 18 -0.14 -11.92 6.65
CA CYS A 18 -0.90 -12.20 5.43
C CYS A 18 -0.15 -11.72 4.18
N ASP A 19 0.09 -12.63 3.24
CA ASP A 19 0.55 -12.30 1.89
C ASP A 19 -0.64 -11.87 1.02
N LEU A 20 -0.70 -10.58 0.69
CA LEU A 20 -1.68 -10.06 -0.25
C LEU A 20 -1.23 -10.26 -1.69
N ILE A 21 -2.19 -10.54 -2.58
CA ILE A 21 -2.02 -10.40 -4.03
C ILE A 21 -2.78 -9.13 -4.44
N LEU A 22 -2.04 -8.10 -4.82
CA LEU A 22 -2.56 -6.82 -5.27
C LEU A 22 -3.16 -6.96 -6.68
N PRO A 23 -4.32 -6.33 -6.94
CA PRO A 23 -4.87 -6.28 -8.28
C PRO A 23 -3.95 -5.46 -9.19
N SER A 24 -3.93 -5.78 -10.47
CA SER A 24 -3.19 -4.99 -11.46
C SER A 24 -3.74 -3.56 -11.53
N CYS A 25 -2.84 -2.58 -11.54
CA CYS A 25 -3.20 -1.20 -11.83
C CYS A 25 -3.64 -1.04 -13.29
N THR A 26 -4.63 -0.18 -13.54
CA THR A 26 -5.06 0.15 -14.92
C THR A 26 -4.21 1.29 -15.50
N GLY A 27 -4.04 1.32 -16.83
CA GLY A 27 -3.47 2.47 -17.53
C GLY A 27 -1.97 2.75 -17.31
N GLY A 28 -1.17 1.73 -16.99
CA GLY A 28 0.29 1.88 -16.81
C GLY A 28 0.71 2.49 -15.46
N LYS A 29 -0.23 2.66 -14.53
CA LYS A 29 0.02 3.10 -13.16
C LYS A 29 0.71 2.01 -12.33
N ALA A 30 1.29 2.40 -11.20
CA ALA A 30 1.80 1.49 -10.19
C ALA A 30 1.20 1.80 -8.80
N TRP A 31 1.18 0.79 -7.94
CA TRP A 31 0.80 1.00 -6.54
C TRP A 31 1.95 1.71 -5.81
N HIS A 32 1.60 2.77 -5.10
CA HIS A 32 2.53 3.50 -4.24
C HIS A 32 2.02 3.42 -2.80
N ARG A 33 2.90 3.05 -1.87
CA ARG A 33 2.56 2.98 -0.45
C ARG A 33 2.38 4.38 0.12
N ILE A 34 1.29 4.59 0.83
CA ILE A 34 1.00 5.84 1.55
C ILE A 34 1.05 5.60 3.04
N VAL A 35 0.42 4.52 3.51
CA VAL A 35 0.41 4.11 4.93
C VAL A 35 0.68 2.62 5.03
N ASP A 36 1.53 2.22 5.98
CA ASP A 36 1.65 0.85 6.45
C ASP A 36 1.93 0.87 7.96
N THR A 37 0.91 0.57 8.75
CA THR A 37 1.01 0.63 10.22
C THR A 37 1.84 -0.51 10.81
N GLY A 38 2.36 -1.43 9.99
CA GLY A 38 3.31 -2.45 10.40
C GLY A 38 4.75 -1.98 10.46
N LEU A 39 5.03 -0.77 9.96
CA LEU A 39 6.37 -0.18 10.00
C LEU A 39 6.54 0.74 11.21
N GLU A 40 7.78 0.95 11.61
CA GLU A 40 8.10 1.93 12.66
C GLU A 40 8.08 3.35 12.09
N ALA A 41 7.70 4.32 12.93
CA ALA A 41 7.80 5.74 12.58
C ALA A 41 9.27 6.13 12.30
N PRO A 42 9.54 6.96 11.28
CA PRO A 42 8.58 7.70 10.44
C PRO A 42 8.18 6.98 9.14
N PHE A 43 8.42 5.68 9.01
CA PHE A 43 8.22 4.94 7.75
C PHE A 43 6.80 4.40 7.57
N ASP A 44 5.99 4.50 8.61
CA ASP A 44 4.58 4.11 8.67
C ASP A 44 3.69 5.02 7.83
N PHE A 45 4.11 6.28 7.61
CA PHE A 45 3.50 7.22 6.68
C PHE A 45 4.54 7.73 5.68
N THR A 46 4.20 7.67 4.39
CA THR A 46 4.96 8.38 3.36
C THR A 46 4.32 9.77 3.21
N ASP A 47 5.07 10.81 3.58
CA ASP A 47 4.64 12.20 3.44
C ASP A 47 4.55 12.62 1.95
N ALA A 48 3.89 13.75 1.69
CA ALA A 48 3.65 14.23 0.31
C ALA A 48 4.94 14.62 -0.43
N GLU A 49 6.03 14.85 0.32
CA GLU A 49 7.34 15.30 -0.15
C GLU A 49 8.40 14.18 -0.17
N GLY A 50 8.16 13.07 0.51
CA GLY A 50 9.11 11.98 0.71
C GLY A 50 9.15 10.97 -0.41
N THR A 51 10.23 10.20 -0.36
CA THR A 51 10.58 9.13 -1.29
C THR A 51 9.35 8.27 -1.59
N ARG A 52 8.88 8.32 -2.84
CA ARG A 52 7.79 7.47 -3.31
C ARG A 52 8.21 6.02 -3.21
N ILE A 53 7.50 5.24 -2.42
CA ILE A 53 7.75 3.81 -2.30
C ILE A 53 6.80 3.10 -3.26
N THR A 54 7.30 2.87 -4.47
CA THR A 54 6.62 2.06 -5.48
C THR A 54 6.65 0.60 -5.03
N VAL A 55 5.49 -0.06 -5.06
CA VAL A 55 5.41 -1.49 -4.81
C VAL A 55 5.80 -2.20 -6.11
N GLU A 56 7.00 -2.78 -6.14
CA GLU A 56 7.57 -3.43 -7.35
C GLU A 56 6.95 -4.80 -7.65
N SER A 57 6.39 -5.46 -6.63
CA SER A 57 5.72 -6.74 -6.73
C SER A 57 4.21 -6.59 -6.66
N ASN A 58 3.46 -7.48 -7.30
CA ASN A 58 2.03 -7.61 -7.03
C ASN A 58 1.75 -8.34 -5.71
N HIS A 59 2.77 -8.73 -4.94
CA HIS A 59 2.63 -9.28 -3.60
C HIS A 59 3.03 -8.25 -2.54
N TYR A 60 2.27 -8.20 -1.45
CA TYR A 60 2.58 -7.35 -0.30
C TYR A 60 2.31 -8.10 1.00
N PHE A 61 3.31 -8.23 1.86
CA PHE A 61 3.14 -8.86 3.16
C PHE A 61 2.62 -7.85 4.19
N LEU A 62 1.51 -8.19 4.83
CA LEU A 62 0.93 -7.46 5.97
C LEU A 62 1.24 -8.20 7.27
N HIS A 63 1.86 -7.49 8.21
CA HIS A 63 2.04 -7.98 9.57
C HIS A 63 0.68 -8.21 10.30
N PRO A 64 0.66 -8.97 11.41
CA PRO A 64 -0.54 -9.10 12.25
C PRO A 64 -1.04 -7.75 12.76
N PHE A 65 -2.36 -7.56 12.79
CA PHE A 65 -3.03 -6.37 13.36
C PHE A 65 -2.62 -5.02 12.74
N THR A 66 -2.40 -4.97 11.42
CA THR A 66 -1.98 -3.74 10.72
C THR A 66 -2.95 -3.33 9.60
N ALA A 67 -2.77 -2.10 9.12
CA ALA A 67 -3.49 -1.52 8.00
C ALA A 67 -2.52 -1.01 6.92
N LEU A 68 -2.92 -1.18 5.66
CA LEU A 68 -2.20 -0.73 4.47
C LEU A 68 -3.08 0.20 3.65
N LEU A 69 -2.52 1.32 3.19
CA LEU A 69 -3.11 2.21 2.19
C LEU A 69 -2.13 2.37 1.02
N LEU A 70 -2.59 1.98 -0.17
CA LEU A 70 -1.88 2.21 -1.43
C LEU A 70 -2.68 3.14 -2.33
N GLN A 71 -1.98 3.89 -3.17
CA GLN A 71 -2.57 4.72 -4.21
C GLN A 71 -2.01 4.36 -5.58
N ALA A 72 -2.89 4.16 -6.57
CA ALA A 72 -2.50 3.97 -7.95
C ALA A 72 -2.11 5.34 -8.56
N ARG A 73 -0.87 5.44 -9.02
CA ARG A 73 -0.33 6.64 -9.68
C ARG A 73 0.46 6.27 -10.92
#